data_AF-A0A928JAA6-F1
#
_entry.id   AF-A0A928JAA6-F1
#
_cell.length_a   1.000
_cell.length_b   1.000
_cell.length_c   1.000
_cell.angle_alpha   90.00
_cell.angle_beta   90.00
_cell.angle_gamma   90.00
#
_symmetry.space_group_name_H-M   'P 1'
#
loop_
_entity.id
_entity.type
_entity.pdbx_description
1 polymer ?
#
loop_
_entity_poly.entity_id
_entity_poly.type
_entity_poly.pdbx_seq_one_letter_code
_entity_poly.pdbx_strand_id
1 'polypeptide(L)'
;MKKVFIFMLLLAIIFSFATAVFAYGLEITIKTDVDPGAPGDPTGDGRINLSDISIIMKYIAKWDISKYTFIEDAADVTHDGKIDLHDVSKILKYLARWHGLIEPPKDTSPITTETAIAT
;
A
#
# COMPACT_ATOMS: atom_id res chain seq x y z
N MET A 1 44.61 10.05 25.77
CA MET A 1 44.50 8.64 26.21
C MET A 1 43.06 8.21 26.53
N LYS A 2 42.29 8.92 27.38
CA LYS A 2 40.89 8.55 27.73
C LYS A 2 39.93 8.41 26.52
N LYS A 3 40.02 9.30 25.52
CA LYS A 3 39.18 9.25 24.31
C LYS A 3 39.47 8.04 23.40
N VAL A 4 40.74 7.65 23.29
CA VAL A 4 41.18 6.45 22.54
C VAL A 4 40.70 5.19 23.26
N PHE A 5 40.76 5.18 24.59
CA PHE A 5 40.24 4.10 25.41
C PHE A 5 38.72 3.94 25.28
N ILE A 6 37.96 5.05 25.31
CA ILE A 6 36.50 5.04 25.09
C ILE A 6 36.16 4.54 23.68
N PHE A 7 36.93 4.94 22.67
CA PHE A 7 36.72 4.48 21.29
C PHE A 7 36.99 2.98 21.13
N MET A 8 38.05 2.45 21.75
CA MET A 8 38.31 1.00 21.75
C MET A 8 37.23 0.22 22.52
N LEU A 9 36.72 0.77 23.63
CA LEU A 9 35.62 0.16 24.38
C LEU A 9 34.32 0.10 23.55
N LEU A 10 33.99 1.18 22.84
CA LEU A 10 32.82 1.23 21.94
C LEU A 10 32.94 0.22 20.80
N LEU A 11 34.12 0.11 20.18
CA LEU A 11 34.35 -0.90 19.13
C LEU A 11 34.18 -2.33 19.65
N ALA A 12 34.68 -2.64 20.85
CA ALA A 12 34.55 -3.97 21.45
C ALA A 12 33.08 -4.32 21.79
N ILE A 13 32.30 -3.34 22.24
CA ILE A 13 30.86 -3.51 22.51
C ILE A 13 30.09 -3.77 21.21
N ILE A 14 30.35 -2.98 20.16
CA ILE A 14 29.70 -3.14 18.85
C ILE A 14 30.04 -4.51 18.25
N PHE A 15 31.31 -4.93 18.32
CA PHE A 15 31.75 -6.23 17.82
C PHE A 15 31.09 -7.39 18.59
N SER A 16 31.01 -7.32 19.92
CA SER A 16 30.35 -8.34 20.75
C SER A 16 28.85 -8.41 20.50
N PHE A 17 28.20 -7.27 20.25
CA PHE A 17 26.78 -7.24 19.88
C PHE A 17 26.55 -7.82 18.48
N ALA A 18 27.41 -7.49 17.51
CA ALA A 18 27.32 -8.02 16.15
C ALA A 18 27.54 -9.55 16.10
N THR A 19 28.52 -10.08 16.86
CA THR A 19 28.73 -11.53 16.96
C THR A 19 27.56 -12.23 17.64
N ALA A 20 26.96 -11.63 18.68
CA ALA A 20 25.75 -12.14 19.30
C ALA A 20 24.58 -12.18 18.30
N VAL A 21 24.29 -11.10 17.58
CA VAL A 21 23.18 -11.07 16.59
C VAL A 21 23.35 -12.17 15.54
N PHE A 22 24.57 -12.37 15.04
CA PHE A 22 24.88 -13.39 14.03
C PHE A 22 24.85 -14.82 14.60
N ALA A 23 25.43 -15.06 15.78
CA ALA A 23 25.52 -16.40 16.39
C ALA A 23 24.19 -16.87 16.99
N TYR A 24 23.35 -15.95 17.49
CA TYR A 24 22.02 -16.27 18.01
C TYR A 24 20.95 -16.35 16.91
N GLY A 25 21.32 -16.15 15.64
CA GLY A 25 20.40 -16.27 14.52
C GLY A 25 19.17 -15.39 14.70
N LEU A 26 19.36 -14.17 15.20
CA LEU A 26 18.25 -13.22 15.36
C LEU A 26 17.78 -12.79 13.97
N GLU A 27 16.89 -13.57 13.38
CA GLU A 27 16.14 -13.20 12.19
C GLU A 27 15.16 -12.10 12.60
N ILE A 28 15.46 -10.87 12.18
CA ILE A 28 14.49 -9.78 12.24
C ILE A 28 13.50 -10.05 11.10
N THR A 29 12.48 -10.87 11.36
CA THR A 29 11.38 -11.06 10.42
C THR A 29 10.50 -9.82 10.44
N ILE A 30 10.61 -8.98 9.41
CA ILE A 30 9.61 -7.94 9.18
C ILE A 30 8.33 -8.66 8.78
N LYS A 31 7.32 -8.62 9.66
CA LYS A 31 6.00 -9.14 9.32
C LYS A 31 5.42 -8.29 8.20
N THR A 32 5.34 -8.84 7.01
CA THR A 32 4.56 -8.29 5.89
C THR A 32 3.19 -8.98 5.89
N ASP A 33 2.18 -8.26 5.40
CA ASP A 33 0.82 -8.80 5.25
C ASP A 33 0.66 -9.48 3.88
N VAL A 34 1.46 -9.06 2.89
CA VAL A 34 1.57 -9.60 1.53
C VAL A 34 3.03 -9.71 1.08
N ASP A 35 3.28 -10.41 -0.02
CA ASP A 35 4.59 -10.37 -0.68
C ASP A 35 4.88 -8.94 -1.16
N PRO A 36 6.09 -8.39 -0.93
CA PRO A 36 6.46 -7.06 -1.41
C PRO A 36 6.25 -6.91 -2.92
N GLY A 37 5.47 -5.89 -3.32
CA GLY A 37 5.14 -5.67 -4.73
C GLY A 37 3.98 -6.55 -5.24
N ALA A 38 3.23 -7.21 -4.36
CA ALA A 38 1.98 -7.85 -4.73
C ALA A 38 1.00 -6.84 -5.36
N PRO A 39 0.01 -7.28 -6.17
CA PRO A 39 -1.00 -6.39 -6.73
C PRO A 39 -1.67 -5.55 -5.63
N GLY A 40 -1.58 -4.22 -5.75
CA GLY A 40 -2.05 -3.26 -4.75
C GLY A 40 -1.00 -2.75 -3.77
N ASP A 41 0.24 -3.25 -3.81
CA ASP A 41 1.42 -2.78 -3.06
C ASP A 41 2.49 -2.15 -3.99
N PRO A 42 2.20 -0.99 -4.60
CA PRO A 42 3.17 -0.23 -5.40
C PRO A 42 4.34 0.31 -4.60
N THR A 43 4.24 0.42 -3.27
CA THR A 43 5.35 0.89 -2.43
C THR A 43 6.38 -0.19 -2.15
N GLY A 44 5.98 -1.46 -2.25
CA GLY A 44 6.83 -2.62 -1.98
C GLY A 44 7.11 -2.81 -0.50
N ASP A 45 6.28 -2.27 0.39
CA ASP A 45 6.45 -2.36 1.83
C ASP A 45 5.83 -3.63 2.43
N GLY A 46 5.16 -4.44 1.59
CA GLY A 46 4.49 -5.67 1.97
C GLY A 46 3.17 -5.43 2.70
N ARG A 47 2.56 -4.25 2.59
CA ARG A 47 1.29 -3.87 3.22
C ARG A 47 0.42 -3.05 2.29
N ILE A 48 -0.70 -3.61 1.83
CA ILE A 48 -1.70 -2.83 1.08
C ILE A 48 -2.43 -1.87 2.03
N ASN A 49 -2.21 -0.57 1.88
CA ASN A 49 -2.77 0.49 2.72
C ASN A 49 -2.97 1.84 1.98
N LEU A 50 -3.32 2.91 2.71
CA LEU A 50 -3.57 4.23 2.09
C LEU A 50 -2.30 4.88 1.52
N SER A 51 -1.11 4.46 1.94
CA SER A 51 0.17 4.94 1.41
C SER A 51 0.33 4.56 -0.06
N ASP A 52 -0.08 3.34 -0.43
CA ASP A 52 -0.11 2.86 -1.81
C ASP A 52 -1.01 3.71 -2.69
N ILE A 53 -2.22 4.02 -2.19
CA ILE A 53 -3.15 4.93 -2.88
C ILE A 53 -2.51 6.32 -3.03
N SER A 54 -1.83 6.81 -1.99
CA SER A 54 -1.21 8.13 -2.02
C SER A 54 -0.11 8.25 -3.08
N ILE A 55 0.67 7.19 -3.31
CA ILE A 55 1.75 7.21 -4.30
C ILE A 55 1.20 7.06 -5.72
N ILE A 56 0.18 6.21 -5.93
CA ILE A 56 -0.52 6.10 -7.22
C ILE A 56 -1.15 7.46 -7.59
N MET A 57 -1.81 8.14 -6.66
CA MET A 57 -2.40 9.46 -6.91
C MET A 57 -1.35 10.52 -7.29
N LYS A 58 -0.16 10.47 -6.66
CA LYS A 58 0.97 11.34 -7.03
C LYS A 58 1.48 11.03 -8.43
N TYR A 59 1.57 9.75 -8.79
CA TYR A 59 1.94 9.31 -10.14
C TYR A 59 0.95 9.85 -11.19
N ILE A 60 -0.35 9.66 -10.97
CA ILE A 60 -1.42 10.16 -11.86
C ILE A 60 -1.35 11.69 -11.99
N ALA A 61 -1.11 12.40 -10.88
CA ALA A 61 -0.94 13.85 -10.85
C ALA A 61 0.40 14.34 -11.44
N LYS A 62 1.27 13.43 -11.91
CA LYS A 62 2.60 13.72 -12.46
C LYS A 62 3.51 14.47 -11.48
N TRP A 63 3.39 14.18 -10.20
CA TRP A 63 4.31 14.71 -9.20
C TRP A 63 5.66 14.00 -9.33
N ASP A 64 6.72 14.68 -8.88
CA ASP A 64 8.02 14.03 -8.77
C ASP A 64 7.99 13.00 -7.63
N ILE A 65 8.01 11.72 -8.03
CA ILE A 65 8.08 10.57 -7.13
C ILE A 65 9.41 9.82 -7.21
N SER A 66 10.42 10.38 -7.88
CA SER A 66 11.74 9.72 -8.10
C SER A 66 12.45 9.28 -6.82
N LYS A 67 12.12 9.90 -5.69
CA LYS A 67 12.64 9.57 -4.36
C LYS A 67 11.94 8.40 -3.66
N TYR A 68 10.87 7.88 -4.25
CA TYR A 68 10.08 6.78 -3.71
C TYR A 68 10.20 5.55 -4.59
N THR A 69 10.08 4.37 -3.98
CA THR A 69 9.84 3.13 -4.72
C THR A 69 8.45 3.17 -5.31
N PHE A 70 8.33 2.83 -6.60
CA PHE A 70 7.05 2.71 -7.29
C PHE A 70 7.09 1.53 -8.25
N ILE A 71 6.27 0.51 -7.99
CA ILE A 71 6.18 -0.71 -8.79
C ILE A 71 4.93 -0.58 -9.68
N GLU A 72 5.13 -0.32 -10.97
CA GLU A 72 4.04 -0.07 -11.92
C GLU A 72 3.08 -1.26 -12.06
N ASP A 73 3.63 -2.49 -12.15
CA ASP A 73 2.83 -3.72 -12.24
C ASP A 73 1.94 -3.96 -11.01
N ALA A 74 2.38 -3.49 -9.84
CA ALA A 74 1.60 -3.57 -8.61
C ALA A 74 0.55 -2.46 -8.51
N ALA A 75 0.77 -1.33 -9.19
CA ALA A 75 -0.18 -0.23 -9.27
C ALA A 75 -1.32 -0.51 -10.26
N ASP A 76 -1.03 -1.13 -11.42
CA ASP A 76 -2.03 -1.56 -12.41
C ASP A 76 -2.73 -2.87 -11.97
N VAL A 77 -3.61 -2.74 -10.98
CA VAL A 77 -4.45 -3.85 -10.48
C VAL A 77 -5.62 -4.17 -11.41
N THR A 78 -5.84 -3.37 -12.45
CA THR A 78 -6.80 -3.66 -13.50
C THR A 78 -6.23 -4.50 -14.64
N HIS A 79 -4.90 -4.52 -14.77
CA HIS A 79 -4.16 -5.17 -15.84
C HIS A 79 -4.59 -4.67 -17.22
N ASP A 80 -4.94 -3.38 -17.32
CA ASP A 80 -5.34 -2.75 -18.56
C ASP A 80 -4.19 -1.97 -19.24
N GLY A 81 -3.00 -1.99 -18.62
CA GLY A 81 -1.79 -1.34 -19.07
C GLY A 81 -1.75 0.16 -18.76
N LYS A 82 -2.66 0.66 -17.92
CA LYS A 82 -2.70 2.05 -17.45
C LYS A 82 -2.77 2.07 -15.94
N ILE A 83 -2.20 3.12 -15.37
CA ILE A 83 -2.30 3.40 -13.94
C ILE A 83 -3.20 4.63 -13.79
N ASP A 84 -4.43 4.41 -13.34
CA ASP A 84 -5.42 5.48 -13.22
C ASP A 84 -6.35 5.34 -11.99
N LEU A 85 -7.43 6.12 -11.97
CA LEU A 85 -8.37 6.14 -10.84
C LEU A 85 -9.17 4.83 -10.69
N HIS A 86 -9.24 3.98 -11.73
CA HIS A 86 -9.86 2.67 -11.65
C HIS A 86 -9.05 1.74 -10.73
N ASP A 87 -7.73 1.77 -10.79
CA ASP A 87 -6.84 1.04 -9.89
C ASP A 87 -7.01 1.51 -8.45
N VAL A 88 -6.98 2.83 -8.25
CA VAL A 88 -7.20 3.46 -6.95
C VAL A 88 -8.55 3.03 -6.35
N SER A 89 -9.61 3.01 -7.16
CA SER A 89 -10.95 2.59 -6.72
C SER A 89 -10.96 1.12 -6.27
N LYS A 90 -10.27 0.22 -7.00
CA LYS A 90 -10.18 -1.20 -6.62
C LYS A 90 -9.44 -1.39 -5.30
N ILE A 91 -8.28 -0.75 -5.13
CA ILE A 91 -7.50 -0.84 -3.89
C ILE A 91 -8.31 -0.26 -2.71
N LEU A 92 -9.00 0.87 -2.91
CA LEU A 92 -9.84 1.46 -1.87
C LEU A 92 -11.02 0.55 -1.46
N LYS A 93 -11.66 -0.13 -2.43
CA LYS A 93 -12.70 -1.14 -2.15
C LYS A 93 -12.16 -2.31 -1.33
N TYR A 94 -10.95 -2.77 -1.66
CA TYR A 94 -10.26 -3.81 -0.91
C TYR A 94 -10.00 -3.37 0.55
N LEU A 95 -9.45 -2.17 0.76
CA LEU A 95 -9.16 -1.61 2.09
C LEU A 95 -10.41 -1.37 2.93
N ALA A 96 -11.49 -0.90 2.31
CA ALA A 96 -12.78 -0.73 2.96
C ALA A 96 -13.42 -2.07 3.36
N ARG A 97 -12.78 -3.21 3.03
CA ARG A 97 -13.33 -4.57 3.17
C ARG A 97 -14.75 -4.61 2.63
N TRP A 98 -14.95 -3.95 1.48
CA TRP A 98 -16.26 -3.70 0.91
C TRP A 98 -16.83 -4.97 0.28
N HIS A 99 -17.06 -5.98 1.11
CA HIS A 99 -17.97 -7.07 0.82
C HIS A 99 -19.39 -6.52 0.97
N GLY A 100 -19.90 -5.85 -0.07
CA GLY A 100 -21.33 -5.74 -0.33
C GLY A 100 -22.18 -4.78 0.52
N LEU A 101 -21.68 -3.64 1.00
CA LEU A 101 -22.54 -2.63 1.68
C LEU A 101 -22.99 -1.45 0.81
N ILE A 102 -22.98 -1.61 -0.51
CA ILE A 102 -23.84 -0.85 -1.41
C ILE A 102 -24.38 -1.80 -2.47
N GLU A 103 -25.51 -2.43 -2.15
CA GLU A 103 -26.50 -2.61 -3.20
C GLU A 103 -27.17 -1.25 -3.41
N PRO A 104 -27.08 -0.62 -4.60
CA PRO A 104 -27.96 0.48 -4.93
C PRO A 104 -29.43 -0.01 -4.85
N PRO A 105 -30.41 0.83 -4.47
CA PRO A 105 -31.80 0.42 -4.36
C PRO A 105 -32.26 -0.22 -5.67
N LYS A 106 -32.78 -1.44 -5.61
CA LYS A 106 -33.11 -2.24 -6.79
C LYS A 106 -34.38 -1.78 -7.52
N ASP A 107 -35.02 -0.70 -7.09
CA ASP A 107 -36.21 -0.20 -7.75
C ASP A 107 -36.47 1.28 -7.45
N THR A 108 -36.00 2.16 -8.33
CA THR A 108 -36.81 3.31 -8.75
C THR A 108 -36.57 3.52 -10.24
N SER A 109 -37.31 2.73 -11.02
CA SER A 109 -37.58 3.00 -12.44
C SER A 109 -38.01 4.47 -12.65
N PRO A 110 -37.70 5.09 -13.81
CA PRO A 110 -37.96 6.52 -14.06
C PRO A 110 -39.43 6.89 -13.79
N ILE A 111 -39.64 8.03 -13.14
CA ILE A 111 -40.96 8.60 -12.90
C ILE A 111 -41.62 8.87 -14.27
N THR A 112 -42.54 8.00 -14.69
CA THR A 112 -43.49 8.31 -15.76
C THR A 112 -44.73 8.91 -15.13
N THR A 113 -44.80 10.23 -15.09
CA THR A 113 -46.00 10.97 -14.73
C THR A 113 -46.97 10.94 -15.91
N GLU A 114 -47.71 9.84 -16.11
CA GLU A 114 -48.86 9.88 -17.02
C GLU A 114 -49.83 8.72 -16.78
N THR A 115 -51.02 9.06 -16.27
CA THR A 115 -52.34 8.46 -16.59
C THR A 115 -53.33 9.28 -15.76
N ALA A 116 -53.83 10.38 -16.30
CA ALA A 116 -55.04 10.44 -17.12
C ALA A 116 -56.31 10.19 -16.31
N ILE A 117 -57.03 11.29 -16.12
CA ILE A 117 -58.44 11.37 -15.75
C ILE A 117 -59.23 10.59 -16.81
N ALA A 118 -60.07 9.63 -16.41
CA ALA A 118 -61.20 9.17 -17.20
C ALA A 118 -62.27 8.50 -16.32
N THR A 119 -63.29 9.32 -16.02
CA THR A 119 -64.72 9.00 -15.84
C THR A 119 -65.17 8.09 -14.70
#